data_AF-V5BUK6-F1
#
_entry.id   AF-V5BUK6-F1
#
_cell.length_a   1.000
_cell.length_b   1.000
_cell.length_c   1.000
_cell.angle_alpha   90.00
_cell.angle_beta   90.00
_cell.angle_gamma   90.00
#
_symmetry.space_group_name_H-M   'P 1'
#
loop_
_entity.id
_entity.type
_entity.pdbx_description
1 polymer ?
#
loop_
_entity_poly.entity_id
_entity_poly.type
_entity_poly.pdbx_seq_one_letter_code
_entity_poly.pdbx_strand_id
1 'polypeptide(L)'
;MKYCVSCNISGAIFFVVTVVIYGCTQNVREQSPDAIAGSVKHISRPDQPNLAWFAPELHISHYRTLFYGYDTVDYRLAAPEHPETKTNRSFRLLVDAHYGGNLRHYDFAKMPDASIREVVHDQHDTERCQIFNSLISSCLYRDRFGLNLSRSELELGLVKGIQFLFRSQTQDYESLDLPSNYIEGFLKAIDNYEPQQAH
;
A
#
# COMPACT_ATOMS: atom_id res chain seq x y z
N MET A 1 -1.29 4.82 -34.61
CA MET A 1 -1.60 4.49 -36.02
C MET A 1 -2.70 3.46 -36.03
N LYS A 2 -3.81 3.75 -36.74
CA LYS A 2 -5.00 2.90 -36.88
C LYS A 2 -4.77 1.88 -37.99
N TYR A 3 -5.10 0.61 -37.76
CA TYR A 3 -5.50 -0.30 -38.83
C TYR A 3 -6.68 -1.15 -38.36
N CYS A 4 -7.80 -0.99 -39.04
CA CYS A 4 -8.98 -1.83 -38.95
C CYS A 4 -9.00 -2.61 -40.27
N VAL A 5 -8.82 -3.93 -40.24
CA VAL A 5 -8.97 -4.80 -41.41
C VAL A 5 -10.26 -5.58 -41.21
N SER A 6 -11.26 -5.25 -42.01
CA SER A 6 -12.51 -6.00 -42.12
C SER A 6 -12.22 -7.34 -42.79
N CYS A 7 -12.56 -8.45 -42.12
CA CYS A 7 -12.61 -9.77 -42.74
C CYS A 7 -14.03 -10.32 -42.60
N ASN A 8 -14.65 -10.56 -43.75
CA ASN A 8 -16.00 -11.04 -43.92
C ASN A 8 -15.96 -12.58 -43.87
N ILE A 9 -16.53 -13.22 -42.85
CA ILE A 9 -16.64 -14.70 -42.79
C ILE A 9 -18.08 -15.06 -42.42
N SER A 10 -18.80 -15.55 -43.44
CA SER A 10 -20.05 -16.29 -43.30
C SER A 10 -19.82 -17.62 -42.61
N GLY A 11 -20.73 -17.98 -41.71
CA GLY A 11 -21.05 -19.38 -41.40
C GLY A 11 -20.12 -20.10 -40.43
N ALA A 12 -20.34 -19.89 -39.13
CA ALA A 12 -20.32 -20.93 -38.09
C ALA A 12 -20.70 -20.26 -36.76
N ILE A 13 -21.74 -20.78 -36.09
CA ILE A 13 -22.06 -20.39 -34.71
C ILE A 13 -20.96 -21.00 -33.82
N PHE A 14 -19.89 -20.24 -33.63
CA PHE A 14 -18.89 -20.47 -32.59
C PHE A 14 -19.21 -19.51 -31.46
N PHE A 15 -19.58 -20.06 -30.31
CA PHE A 15 -19.62 -19.35 -29.03
C PHE A 15 -18.21 -18.86 -28.71
N VAL A 16 -17.84 -17.67 -29.18
CA VAL A 16 -16.65 -16.96 -28.73
C VAL A 16 -17.02 -16.30 -27.42
N VAL A 17 -16.80 -17.03 -26.33
CA VAL A 17 -16.64 -16.43 -25.00
C VAL A 17 -15.44 -15.49 -25.11
N THR A 18 -15.69 -14.22 -25.37
CA THR A 18 -14.71 -13.15 -25.17
C THR A 18 -14.43 -13.09 -23.68
N VAL A 19 -13.45 -13.89 -23.24
CA VAL A 19 -12.80 -13.69 -21.96
C VAL A 19 -12.11 -12.33 -22.09
N VAL A 20 -12.68 -11.32 -21.44
CA VAL A 20 -12.07 -10.00 -21.29
C VAL A 20 -10.88 -10.17 -20.35
N ILE A 21 -9.77 -10.68 -20.85
CA ILE A 21 -8.48 -10.68 -20.15
C ILE A 21 -7.80 -9.35 -20.49
N TYR A 22 -8.30 -8.27 -19.91
CA TYR A 22 -7.55 -7.01 -19.83
C TYR A 22 -7.54 -6.52 -18.39
N GLY A 23 -7.19 -7.41 -17.47
CA GLY A 23 -6.60 -7.03 -16.19
C GLY A 23 -5.12 -6.71 -16.40
N CYS A 24 -4.80 -5.66 -17.16
CA CYS A 24 -3.54 -4.96 -16.87
C CYS A 24 -3.76 -4.35 -15.49
N THR A 25 -3.23 -4.98 -14.45
CA THR A 25 -3.13 -4.37 -13.13
C THR A 25 -2.32 -3.09 -13.30
N GLN A 26 -3.00 -1.97 -13.50
CA GLN A 26 -2.37 -0.69 -13.71
C GLN A 26 -1.56 -0.36 -12.46
N ASN A 27 -0.27 -0.04 -12.65
CA ASN A 27 0.60 0.36 -11.56
C ASN A 27 -0.02 1.56 -10.83
N VAL A 28 -0.50 1.36 -9.60
CA VAL A 28 -1.17 2.39 -8.79
C VAL A 28 -0.31 3.64 -8.64
N ARG A 29 1.03 3.48 -8.66
CA ARG A 29 2.00 4.58 -8.55
C ARG A 29 1.92 5.59 -9.70
N GLU A 30 1.47 5.14 -10.87
CA GLU A 30 1.41 5.95 -12.09
C GLU A 30 -0.02 6.41 -12.42
N GLN A 31 -1.00 6.01 -11.62
CA GLN A 31 -2.39 6.39 -11.85
C GLN A 31 -2.61 7.89 -11.61
N SER A 32 -3.57 8.44 -12.34
CA SER A 32 -4.06 9.81 -12.10
C SER A 32 -4.77 9.91 -10.75
N PRO A 33 -4.78 11.08 -10.10
CA PRO A 33 -5.52 11.31 -8.85
C PRO A 33 -6.98 10.86 -8.90
N ASP A 34 -7.68 11.10 -10.02
CA ASP A 34 -9.09 10.72 -10.20
C ASP A 34 -9.31 9.20 -10.17
N ALA A 35 -8.44 8.45 -10.84
CA ALA A 35 -8.50 6.99 -10.84
C ALA A 35 -8.23 6.40 -9.45
N ILE A 36 -7.28 7.00 -8.71
CA ILE A 36 -6.98 6.61 -7.33
C ILE A 36 -8.17 6.94 -6.44
N ALA A 37 -8.75 8.15 -6.56
CA ALA A 37 -9.92 8.56 -5.80
C ALA A 37 -11.11 7.61 -6.00
N GLY A 38 -11.38 7.21 -7.24
CA GLY A 38 -12.43 6.23 -7.56
C GLY A 38 -12.14 4.80 -7.07
N SER A 39 -10.90 4.53 -6.65
CA SER A 39 -10.46 3.22 -6.12
C SER A 39 -10.34 3.21 -4.58
N VAL A 40 -10.52 4.35 -3.92
CA VAL A 40 -10.55 4.43 -2.45
C VAL A 40 -11.81 3.73 -1.95
N LYS A 41 -11.65 2.83 -0.99
CA LYS A 41 -12.76 2.08 -0.39
C LYS A 41 -13.14 2.72 0.95
N HIS A 42 -14.44 2.95 1.12
CA HIS A 42 -15.04 3.29 2.41
C HIS A 42 -15.72 2.05 2.98
N ILE A 43 -15.05 1.38 3.92
CA ILE A 43 -15.49 0.13 4.53
C ILE A 43 -15.10 0.09 6.00
N SER A 44 -16.02 -0.34 6.87
CA SER A 44 -15.66 -0.66 8.25
C SER A 44 -15.01 -2.04 8.32
N ARG A 45 -13.84 -2.13 8.96
CA ARG A 45 -13.09 -3.38 9.11
C ARG A 45 -13.03 -3.82 10.58
N PRO A 46 -13.41 -5.07 10.92
CA PRO A 46 -13.36 -5.55 12.31
C PRO A 46 -11.96 -5.54 12.93
N ASP A 47 -10.94 -5.79 12.11
CA ASP A 47 -9.52 -5.81 12.50
C ASP A 47 -8.92 -4.41 12.65
N GLN A 48 -9.61 -3.37 12.18
CA GLN A 48 -9.16 -1.98 12.25
C GLN A 48 -10.35 -1.04 12.56
N PRO A 49 -10.96 -1.15 13.76
CA PRO A 49 -12.25 -0.55 14.07
C PRO A 49 -12.27 0.99 14.04
N ASN A 50 -11.08 1.62 14.06
CA ASN A 50 -10.93 3.07 14.02
C ASN A 50 -10.59 3.60 12.62
N LEU A 51 -10.60 2.75 11.58
CA LEU A 51 -10.31 3.12 10.20
C LEU A 51 -11.48 2.72 9.29
N ALA A 52 -11.82 3.60 8.36
CA ALA A 52 -12.93 3.41 7.44
C ALA A 52 -12.54 3.64 5.99
N TRP A 53 -11.61 4.56 5.74
CA TRP A 53 -11.13 4.90 4.41
C TRP A 53 -9.83 4.16 4.11
N PHE A 54 -9.75 3.52 2.95
CA PHE A 54 -8.60 2.75 2.51
C PHE A 54 -8.26 3.07 1.06
N ALA A 55 -7.09 3.67 0.83
CA ALA A 55 -6.54 3.83 -0.51
C ALA A 55 -6.18 2.47 -1.15
N PRO A 56 -6.06 2.41 -2.49
CA PRO A 56 -5.52 1.23 -3.15
C PRO A 56 -4.11 0.90 -2.64
N GLU A 57 -3.75 -0.38 -2.65
CA GLU A 57 -2.45 -0.84 -2.16
C GLU A 57 -1.35 -0.51 -3.17
N LEU A 58 -0.23 -0.05 -2.63
CA LEU A 58 1.05 0.06 -3.31
C LEU A 58 1.87 -1.18 -2.94
N HIS A 59 2.61 -1.71 -3.90
CA HIS A 59 3.38 -2.94 -3.74
C HIS A 59 4.82 -2.72 -4.17
N ILE A 60 5.76 -3.19 -3.35
CA ILE A 60 7.18 -3.31 -3.68
C ILE A 60 7.59 -4.76 -3.49
N SER A 61 8.40 -5.28 -4.42
CA SER A 61 9.01 -6.59 -4.28
C SER A 61 10.51 -6.54 -4.58
N HIS A 62 11.30 -7.21 -3.74
CA HIS A 62 12.73 -7.31 -3.86
C HIS A 62 13.15 -8.78 -3.91
N TYR A 63 13.82 -9.20 -4.98
CA TYR A 63 14.32 -10.57 -5.08
C TYR A 63 15.48 -10.81 -4.13
N ARG A 64 15.42 -11.92 -3.39
CA ARG A 64 16.44 -12.41 -2.47
C ARG A 64 16.96 -13.76 -2.97
N THR A 65 18.28 -13.89 -3.00
CA THR A 65 18.95 -15.18 -3.21
C THR A 65 18.81 -16.07 -1.96
N LEU A 66 19.21 -17.34 -2.03
CA LEU A 66 19.25 -18.27 -0.88
C LEU A 66 17.87 -18.60 -0.26
N PHE A 67 16.95 -19.14 -1.07
CA PHE A 67 15.67 -19.76 -0.64
C PHE A 67 14.55 -18.82 -0.15
N TYR A 68 14.78 -17.51 -0.07
CA TYR A 68 13.78 -16.55 0.41
C TYR A 68 12.78 -16.09 -0.66
N GLY A 69 13.13 -16.20 -1.94
CA GLY A 69 12.26 -15.75 -3.03
C GLY A 69 12.18 -14.22 -3.09
N TYR A 70 11.01 -13.64 -2.87
CA TYR A 70 10.81 -12.20 -2.86
C TYR A 70 10.44 -11.73 -1.46
N ASP A 71 11.13 -10.69 -0.98
CA ASP A 71 10.56 -9.84 0.06
C ASP A 71 9.49 -8.97 -0.60
N THR A 72 8.34 -8.80 0.07
CA THR A 72 7.26 -7.94 -0.42
C THR A 72 6.85 -6.96 0.66
N VAL A 73 6.50 -5.74 0.24
CA VAL A 73 5.91 -4.74 1.12
C VAL A 73 4.68 -4.17 0.43
N ASP A 74 3.53 -4.46 1.03
CA ASP A 74 2.24 -3.89 0.64
C ASP A 74 1.91 -2.76 1.60
N TYR A 75 1.53 -1.60 1.08
CA TYR A 75 1.27 -0.43 1.90
C TYR A 75 0.17 0.46 1.33
N ARG A 76 -0.56 1.16 2.21
CA ARG A 76 -1.62 2.08 1.81
C ARG A 76 -1.90 3.17 2.82
N LEU A 77 -2.47 4.27 2.36
CA LEU A 77 -3.07 5.27 3.25
C LEU A 77 -4.44 4.83 3.76
N ALA A 78 -4.72 5.17 5.01
CA ALA A 78 -6.00 4.95 5.65
C ALA A 78 -6.39 6.13 6.55
N ALA A 79 -7.70 6.28 6.80
CA ALA A 79 -8.26 7.33 7.64
C ALA A 79 -9.51 6.84 8.41
N PRO A 80 -9.85 7.42 9.57
CA PRO A 80 -11.08 7.14 10.31
C PRO A 80 -12.30 7.68 9.56
N GLU A 81 -13.51 7.27 10.01
CA GLU A 81 -14.80 7.67 9.43
C GLU A 81 -14.93 9.19 9.27
N HIS A 82 -14.54 9.94 10.30
CA HIS A 82 -14.52 11.39 10.32
C HIS A 82 -13.08 11.83 10.55
N PRO A 83 -12.26 11.94 9.48
CA PRO A 83 -10.91 12.44 9.61
C PRO A 83 -11.00 13.91 10.00
N GLU A 84 -10.86 14.18 11.30
CA GLU A 84 -10.85 15.53 11.81
C GLU A 84 -9.76 16.32 11.08
N THR A 85 -10.16 17.39 10.40
CA THR A 85 -9.26 18.28 9.67
C THR A 85 -8.31 19.04 10.59
N LYS A 86 -8.54 18.99 11.90
CA LYS A 86 -7.83 19.78 12.92
C LYS A 86 -6.88 18.98 13.81
N THR A 87 -7.00 17.66 13.90
CA THR A 87 -6.07 16.86 14.71
C THR A 87 -4.96 16.27 13.85
N ASN A 88 -3.72 16.52 14.26
CA ASN A 88 -2.50 16.24 13.50
C ASN A 88 -2.17 14.74 13.33
N ARG A 89 -3.10 13.81 13.60
CA ARG A 89 -2.81 12.35 13.57
C ARG A 89 -3.99 11.52 13.07
N SER A 90 -4.89 12.10 12.27
CA SER A 90 -6.06 11.40 11.76
C SER A 90 -5.74 10.41 10.62
N PHE A 91 -4.57 10.48 9.99
CA PHE A 91 -4.23 9.57 8.89
C PHE A 91 -3.24 8.50 9.35
N ARG A 92 -3.26 7.33 8.70
CA ARG A 92 -2.28 6.27 8.93
C ARG A 92 -1.76 5.75 7.59
N LEU A 93 -0.44 5.58 7.50
CA LEU A 93 0.18 4.70 6.52
C LEU A 93 0.21 3.31 7.14
N LEU A 94 -0.46 2.35 6.52
CA LEU A 94 -0.45 0.95 6.92
C LEU A 94 0.55 0.19 6.04
N VAL A 95 1.31 -0.71 6.65
CA VAL A 95 2.36 -1.49 5.99
C VAL A 95 2.22 -2.97 6.41
N ASP A 96 2.28 -3.86 5.42
CA ASP A 96 2.35 -5.32 5.57
C ASP A 96 3.60 -5.81 4.82
N ALA A 97 4.63 -6.17 5.58
CA ALA A 97 5.92 -6.57 5.07
C ALA A 97 6.11 -8.09 5.27
N HIS A 98 6.40 -8.79 4.18
CA HIS A 98 6.81 -10.19 4.19
C HIS A 98 8.28 -10.27 3.79
N TYR A 99 9.12 -10.88 4.62
CA TYR A 99 10.55 -10.94 4.32
C TYR A 99 11.23 -12.18 4.87
N GLY A 100 12.34 -12.54 4.24
CA GLY A 100 13.21 -13.62 4.66
C GLY A 100 14.50 -13.16 5.33
N GLY A 101 15.07 -14.01 6.17
CA GLY A 101 16.43 -13.88 6.68
C GLY A 101 16.48 -13.60 8.17
N ASN A 102 17.14 -12.51 8.55
CA ASN A 102 17.17 -12.07 9.94
C ASN A 102 15.93 -11.25 10.27
N LEU A 103 15.47 -11.39 11.51
CA LEU A 103 14.40 -10.58 12.09
C LEU A 103 14.69 -9.08 11.88
N ARG A 104 13.74 -8.35 11.29
CA ARG A 104 13.80 -6.89 11.15
C ARG A 104 13.02 -6.26 12.28
N HIS A 105 13.58 -5.21 12.85
CA HIS A 105 12.97 -4.42 13.90
C HIS A 105 12.55 -3.07 13.31
N TYR A 106 11.36 -3.02 12.73
CA TYR A 106 10.82 -1.81 12.11
C TYR A 106 10.36 -0.78 13.16
N ASP A 107 11.20 -0.44 14.14
CA ASP A 107 10.80 0.33 15.32
C ASP A 107 10.48 1.81 15.00
N PHE A 108 11.15 2.37 13.99
CA PHE A 108 11.06 3.80 13.67
C PHE A 108 10.91 4.07 12.18
N ALA A 109 10.29 5.21 11.87
CA ALA A 109 10.30 5.82 10.55
C ALA A 109 11.04 7.16 10.61
N LYS A 110 12.00 7.36 9.69
CA LYS A 110 12.58 8.66 9.41
C LYS A 110 11.74 9.35 8.33
N MET A 111 11.27 10.54 8.68
CA MET A 111 10.40 11.39 7.87
C MET A 111 11.22 12.26 6.90
N PRO A 112 10.60 12.90 5.88
CA PRO A 112 11.32 13.77 4.95
C PRO A 112 11.95 15.01 5.59
N ASP A 113 11.42 15.48 6.71
CA ASP A 113 11.98 16.58 7.53
C ASP A 113 13.12 16.11 8.46
N ALA A 114 13.56 14.86 8.29
CA ALA A 114 14.54 14.14 9.11
C ALA A 114 14.10 13.86 10.56
N SER A 115 12.85 14.16 10.93
CA SER A 115 12.30 13.72 12.21
C SER A 115 12.19 12.20 12.26
N ILE A 116 12.30 11.64 13.47
CA ILE A 116 12.17 10.21 13.73
C ILE A 116 10.89 10.00 14.53
N ARG A 117 10.07 9.06 14.07
CA ARG A 117 8.79 8.74 14.69
C ARG A 117 8.73 7.24 14.95
N GLU A 118 8.23 6.87 16.12
CA GLU A 118 7.94 5.48 16.44
C GLU A 118 6.79 4.98 15.57
N VAL A 119 6.92 3.76 15.07
CA VAL A 119 5.81 3.09 14.38
C VAL A 119 4.90 2.41 15.40
N VAL A 120 3.66 2.17 15.02
CA VAL A 120 2.72 1.39 15.82
C VAL A 120 2.69 -0.02 15.24
N HIS A 121 3.17 -1.01 15.99
CA HIS A 121 3.12 -2.40 15.59
C HIS A 121 1.75 -3.01 15.90
N ASP A 122 1.13 -3.61 14.89
CA ASP A 122 -0.13 -4.33 15.02
C ASP A 122 0.13 -5.85 15.15
N GLN A 123 1.11 -6.37 14.42
CA GLN A 123 1.44 -7.79 14.40
C GLN A 123 2.90 -8.03 13.99
N HIS A 124 3.54 -9.02 14.62
CA HIS A 124 4.86 -9.50 14.24
C HIS A 124 4.88 -11.03 14.37
N ASP A 125 4.97 -11.73 13.23
CA ASP A 125 4.91 -13.18 13.18
C ASP A 125 6.15 -13.79 12.53
N THR A 126 6.58 -14.94 13.07
CA THR A 126 7.47 -15.86 12.36
C THR A 126 6.63 -16.88 11.60
N GLU A 127 6.44 -16.70 10.30
CA GLU A 127 5.56 -17.54 9.49
C GLU A 127 6.13 -18.97 9.34
N ARG A 128 7.42 -19.08 9.04
CA ARG A 128 8.08 -20.38 8.83
C ARG A 128 9.58 -20.28 9.02
N CYS A 129 10.16 -21.22 9.77
CA CYS A 129 11.60 -21.44 9.78
C CYS A 129 11.93 -22.80 9.13
N GLN A 130 12.85 -22.81 8.17
CA GLN A 130 13.38 -24.02 7.55
C GLN A 130 14.81 -24.25 8.01
N ILE A 131 15.16 -25.49 8.32
CA ILE A 131 16.52 -25.91 8.68
C ILE A 131 17.07 -26.75 7.52
N PHE A 132 18.15 -26.29 6.92
CA PHE A 132 18.88 -27.00 5.88
C PHE A 132 20.17 -27.57 6.48
N ASN A 133 20.24 -28.91 6.56
CA ASN A 133 21.43 -29.68 6.95
C ASN A 133 22.14 -29.19 8.22
N SER A 134 21.39 -28.98 9.31
CA SER A 134 21.87 -28.64 10.66
C SER A 134 22.71 -27.36 10.85
N LEU A 135 23.10 -26.68 9.77
CA LEU A 135 24.02 -25.53 9.79
C LEU A 135 23.42 -24.24 9.23
N ILE A 136 22.31 -24.31 8.50
CA ILE A 136 21.65 -23.14 7.90
C ILE A 136 20.18 -23.16 8.31
N SER A 137 19.75 -22.20 9.11
CA SER A 137 18.33 -21.93 9.35
C SER A 137 17.92 -20.65 8.63
N SER A 138 16.72 -20.66 8.06
CA SER A 138 16.14 -19.52 7.35
C SER A 138 14.70 -19.32 7.81
N CYS A 139 14.37 -18.14 8.31
CA CYS A 139 13.02 -17.80 8.73
C CYS A 139 12.37 -16.81 7.76
N LEU A 140 11.07 -16.97 7.56
CA LEU A 140 10.17 -16.04 6.91
C LEU A 140 9.35 -15.35 7.99
N TYR A 141 9.22 -14.04 7.87
CA TYR A 141 8.54 -13.18 8.82
C TYR A 141 7.46 -12.38 8.12
N ARG A 142 6.44 -12.02 8.90
CA ARG A 142 5.43 -11.04 8.52
C ARG A 142 5.33 -9.97 9.59
N ASP A 143 5.42 -8.73 9.15
CA ASP A 143 5.30 -7.54 9.98
C ASP A 143 4.13 -6.68 9.50
N ARG A 144 3.18 -6.40 10.39
CA ARG A 144 2.14 -5.41 10.15
C ARG A 144 2.29 -4.27 11.13
N PHE A 145 2.48 -3.08 10.59
CA PHE A 145 2.69 -1.88 11.37
C PHE A 145 2.12 -0.66 10.65
N GLY A 146 1.98 0.43 11.38
CA GLY A 146 1.49 1.68 10.84
C GLY A 146 2.24 2.90 11.35
N LEU A 147 2.26 3.93 10.51
CA LEU A 147 2.80 5.24 10.85
C LEU A 147 1.67 6.26 10.82
N ASN A 148 1.45 6.96 11.94
CA ASN A 148 0.46 8.02 12.01
C ASN A 148 0.95 9.22 11.19
N LEU A 149 0.09 9.84 10.40
CA LEU A 149 0.39 11.01 9.57
C LEU A 149 -0.62 12.13 9.88
N SER A 150 -0.15 13.38 9.82
CA SER A 150 -1.00 14.55 9.89
C SER A 150 -1.56 14.90 8.51
N ARG A 151 -2.66 15.65 8.49
CA ARG A 151 -3.17 16.22 7.24
C ARG A 151 -2.13 17.13 6.58
N SER A 152 -1.44 17.96 7.36
CA SER A 152 -0.42 18.87 6.87
C SER A 152 0.76 18.15 6.22
N GLU A 153 1.18 16.99 6.74
CA GLU A 153 2.22 16.15 6.13
C GLU A 153 1.78 15.65 4.76
N LEU A 154 0.52 15.20 4.63
CA LEU A 154 -0.05 14.78 3.35
C LEU A 154 -0.17 15.95 2.36
N GLU A 155 -0.65 17.11 2.81
CA GLU A 155 -0.79 18.31 1.98
C GLU A 155 0.57 18.82 1.47
N LEU A 156 1.62 18.79 2.30
CA LEU A 156 2.99 19.08 1.85
C LEU A 156 3.48 18.04 0.83
N GLY A 157 3.06 16.78 0.98
CA GLY A 157 3.32 15.69 0.06
C GLY A 157 2.68 15.83 -1.32
N LEU A 158 1.69 16.71 -1.50
CA LEU A 158 1.05 16.93 -2.81
C LEU A 158 2.01 17.46 -3.87
N VAL A 159 3.07 18.17 -3.46
CA VAL A 159 4.02 18.77 -4.40
C VAL A 159 4.99 17.75 -4.99
N LYS A 160 5.49 16.81 -4.18
CA LYS A 160 6.60 15.91 -4.56
C LYS A 160 6.48 14.46 -4.09
N GLY A 161 5.37 14.11 -3.45
CA GLY A 161 5.24 12.87 -2.69
C GLY A 161 5.95 12.92 -1.33
N ILE A 162 5.89 11.79 -0.63
CA ILE A 162 6.50 11.62 0.70
C ILE A 162 7.35 10.35 0.68
N GLN A 163 8.60 10.45 1.09
CA GLN A 163 9.49 9.30 1.26
C GLN A 163 9.72 9.06 2.74
N PHE A 164 9.58 7.79 3.14
CA PHE A 164 9.85 7.29 4.48
C PHE A 164 11.03 6.34 4.42
N LEU A 165 11.78 6.24 5.51
CA LEU A 165 12.79 5.22 5.72
C LEU A 165 12.52 4.51 7.05
N PHE A 166 12.09 3.25 6.96
CA PHE A 166 11.81 2.40 8.11
C PHE A 166 13.08 1.69 8.57
N ARG A 167 13.32 1.74 9.88
CA ARG A 167 14.60 1.40 10.49
C ARG A 167 14.44 0.91 11.93
N SER A 168 15.47 0.22 12.42
CA SER A 168 15.70 0.04 13.85
C SER A 168 16.54 1.20 14.41
N GLN A 169 16.96 1.07 15.67
CA GLN A 169 17.96 1.94 16.27
C GLN A 169 19.28 1.94 15.47
N THR A 170 19.66 0.80 14.90
CA THR A 170 21.02 0.57 14.36
C THR A 170 21.06 0.35 12.85
N GLN A 171 19.95 0.06 12.19
CA GLN A 171 19.92 -0.34 10.79
C GLN A 171 18.71 0.24 10.05
N ASP A 172 18.96 0.72 8.83
CA ASP A 172 17.91 1.08 7.88
C ASP A 172 17.51 -0.16 7.06
N TYR A 173 16.20 -0.38 6.88
CA TYR A 173 15.67 -1.54 6.19
C TYR A 173 15.04 -1.16 4.86
N GLU A 174 13.93 -0.41 4.91
CA GLU A 174 13.08 -0.20 3.74
C GLU A 174 12.73 1.26 3.55
N SER A 175 12.85 1.74 2.32
CA SER A 175 12.33 3.03 1.92
C SER A 175 11.02 2.86 1.18
N LEU A 176 9.97 3.53 1.65
CA LEU A 176 8.67 3.58 1.00
C LEU A 176 8.39 4.99 0.52
N ASP A 177 7.76 5.12 -0.63
CA ASP A 177 7.30 6.39 -1.17
C ASP A 177 5.80 6.38 -1.42
N LEU A 178 5.16 7.49 -1.05
CA LEU A 178 3.81 7.86 -1.42
C LEU A 178 3.89 8.90 -2.55
N PRO A 179 3.55 8.53 -3.80
CA PRO A 179 3.52 9.47 -4.91
C PRO A 179 2.53 10.62 -4.67
N SER A 180 2.81 11.81 -5.22
CA SER A 180 1.92 12.97 -5.09
C SER A 180 0.50 12.69 -5.56
N ASN A 181 0.34 12.06 -6.74
CA ASN A 181 -0.96 11.72 -7.31
C ASN A 181 -1.76 10.76 -6.40
N TYR A 182 -1.04 9.88 -5.69
CA TYR A 182 -1.65 8.94 -4.75
C TYR A 182 -2.22 9.65 -3.53
N ILE A 183 -1.46 10.60 -2.99
CA ILE A 183 -1.91 11.42 -1.87
C ILE A 183 -3.09 12.31 -2.30
N GLU A 184 -3.00 12.93 -3.47
CA GLU A 184 -4.06 13.78 -4.03
C GLU A 184 -5.36 13.01 -4.22
N GLY A 185 -5.29 11.84 -4.88
CA GLY A 185 -6.47 11.00 -5.10
C GLY A 185 -7.11 10.52 -3.79
N PHE A 186 -6.28 10.17 -2.80
CA PHE A 186 -6.80 9.76 -1.49
C PHE A 186 -7.49 10.90 -0.74
N LEU A 187 -6.86 12.08 -0.67
CA LEU A 187 -7.46 13.25 -0.03
C LEU A 187 -8.74 13.69 -0.77
N LYS A 188 -8.73 13.65 -2.11
CA LYS A 188 -9.90 13.96 -2.93
C LYS A 188 -11.09 13.03 -2.65
N ALA A 189 -10.85 11.73 -2.46
CA ALA A 189 -11.91 10.78 -2.13
C ALA A 189 -12.56 11.09 -0.78
N ILE A 190 -11.74 11.47 0.21
CA ILE A 190 -12.20 11.82 1.56
C ILE A 190 -12.96 13.14 1.56
N ASP A 191 -12.42 14.18 0.89
CA ASP A 191 -13.02 15.52 0.90
C ASP A 191 -14.33 15.59 0.09
N ASN A 192 -14.50 14.71 -0.91
CA ASN A 192 -15.74 14.62 -1.70
C ASN A 192 -16.81 13.73 -1.06
N TYR A 193 -16.54 13.15 0.11
CA TYR A 193 -17.55 12.37 0.82
C TYR A 193 -18.59 13.31 1.45
N GLU A 194 -19.75 13.38 0.81
CA GLU A 194 -20.94 13.93 1.46
C GLU A 194 -21.51 12.85 2.39
N PRO A 195 -21.49 13.06 3.72
CA PRO A 195 -22.16 12.14 4.62
C PRO A 195 -23.65 12.12 4.24
N GLN A 196 -24.15 10.98 3.80
CA GLN A 196 -25.59 10.81 3.62
C GLN A 196 -26.24 11.12 4.97
N GLN A 197 -26.98 12.23 5.04
CA GLN A 197 -27.74 12.60 6.22
C GLN A 197 -28.68 11.43 6.53
N ALA A 198 -28.39 10.74 7.64
CA ALA A 198 -29.30 9.75 8.19
C ALA A 198 -30.60 10.48 8.56
N HIS A 199 -31.63 10.29 7.74
CA HIS A 199 -33.01 10.70 8.01
C HIS A 199 -33.70 9.72 8.95
#